data_AF-A0AAX3N0X4-F1
#
_entry.id   AF-A0AAX3N0X4-F1
#
_cell.length_a   1.000
_cell.length_b   1.000
_cell.length_c   1.000
_cell.angle_alpha   90.00
_cell.angle_beta   90.00
_cell.angle_gamma   90.00
#
_symmetry.space_group_name_H-M   'P 1'
#
loop_
_entity.id
_entity.type
_entity.pdbx_description
1 polymer ?
#
loop_
_entity_poly.entity_id
_entity_poly.type
_entity_poly.pdbx_seq_one_letter_code
_entity_poly.pdbx_strand_id
1 'polypeptide(L)'
;MKTITIKTDDSKYYYFASQALADKGYKEIGKVKYNRKFRTISTDLYEKDGKLYAFREMYHYNTTVYSIKLGLVHTLKGEYEIVEDTTSSEIR
;
A
#
# COMPACT_ATOMS: atom_id res chain seq x y z
N MET A 1 -14.56 -6.78 0.93
CA MET A 1 -13.36 -6.03 1.37
C MET A 1 -13.68 -4.55 1.24
N LYS A 2 -13.44 -3.74 2.28
CA LYS A 2 -13.71 -2.30 2.23
C LYS A 2 -12.50 -1.59 1.62
N THR A 3 -12.69 -0.89 0.51
CA THR A 3 -11.63 -0.09 -0.13
C THR A 3 -11.87 1.39 0.05
N ILE A 4 -10.79 2.16 0.08
CA ILE A 4 -10.80 3.61 0.00
C ILE A 4 -9.98 4.05 -1.21
N THR A 5 -10.35 5.18 -1.81
CA THR A 5 -9.62 5.78 -2.92
C THR A 5 -9.03 7.10 -2.45
N ILE A 6 -7.72 7.24 -2.58
CA ILE A 6 -6.97 8.45 -2.26
C ILE A 6 -6.74 9.20 -3.56
N LYS A 7 -7.28 10.41 -3.66
CA LYS A 7 -6.97 11.33 -4.75
C LYS A 7 -5.62 11.97 -4.48
N THR A 8 -4.76 11.95 -5.48
CA THR A 8 -3.46 12.61 -5.44
C THR A 8 -3.60 14.03 -6.01
N ASP A 9 -2.53 14.82 -5.89
CA ASP A 9 -2.49 16.15 -6.49
C ASP A 9 -1.93 16.03 -7.90
N ASP A 10 -2.77 16.31 -8.91
CA ASP A 10 -2.42 16.14 -10.32
C ASP A 10 -1.30 17.09 -10.77
N SER A 11 -0.98 18.12 -9.97
CA SER A 11 0.14 19.03 -10.21
C SER A 11 1.49 18.48 -9.74
N LYS A 12 1.49 17.37 -8.98
CA LYS A 12 2.68 16.71 -8.48
C LYS A 12 3.00 15.45 -9.29
N TYR A 13 4.29 15.29 -9.62
CA TYR A 13 4.78 14.10 -10.29
C TYR A 13 5.18 13.05 -9.26
N TYR A 14 4.48 11.91 -9.29
CA TYR A 14 4.79 10.77 -8.44
C TYR A 14 5.18 9.60 -9.33
N TYR A 15 6.41 9.12 -9.18
CA TYR A 15 6.86 7.92 -9.90
C TYR A 15 6.29 6.65 -9.28
N PHE A 16 5.99 6.68 -7.98
CA PHE A 16 5.51 5.54 -7.22
C PHE A 16 4.32 5.90 -6.32
N ALA A 17 3.45 4.91 -6.08
CA ALA A 17 2.32 5.04 -5.16
C ALA A 17 2.76 5.43 -3.74
N SER A 18 3.88 4.89 -3.26
CA SER A 18 4.43 5.16 -1.93
C SER A 18 4.73 6.65 -1.71
N GLN A 19 5.26 7.34 -2.73
CA GLN A 19 5.53 8.78 -2.66
C GLN A 19 4.24 9.59 -2.50
N ALA A 20 3.22 9.27 -3.29
CA ALA A 20 1.95 9.99 -3.24
C ALA A 20 1.17 9.70 -1.95
N LEU A 21 1.34 8.49 -1.39
CA LEU A 21 0.77 8.08 -0.11
C LEU A 21 1.48 8.75 1.07
N ALA A 22 2.81 8.88 1.03
CA ALA A 22 3.59 9.59 2.04
C ALA A 22 3.15 11.06 2.16
N ASP A 23 2.92 11.75 1.03
CA ASP A 23 2.38 13.12 0.98
C ASP A 23 0.98 13.25 1.63
N LYS A 24 0.24 12.15 1.72
CA LYS A 24 -1.07 12.07 2.37
C LYS A 24 -0.99 11.53 3.80
N GLY A 25 0.21 11.35 4.35
CA GLY A 25 0.45 10.87 5.71
C GLY A 25 0.30 9.36 5.89
N TYR A 26 0.41 8.57 4.81
CA TYR A 26 0.48 7.12 4.91
C TYR A 26 1.93 6.68 4.98
N LYS A 27 2.29 5.91 6.00
CA LYS A 27 3.63 5.36 6.18
C LYS A 27 3.68 3.94 5.64
N GLU A 28 4.58 3.65 4.71
CA GLU A 28 4.87 2.28 4.30
C GLU A 28 5.58 1.56 5.47
N ILE A 29 5.05 0.41 5.88
CA ILE A 29 5.55 -0.36 7.04
C ILE A 29 5.96 -1.79 6.68
N GLY A 30 5.92 -2.15 5.39
CA GLY A 30 6.32 -3.46 4.90
C GLY A 30 5.37 -3.98 3.85
N LYS A 31 5.17 -5.29 3.81
CA LYS A 31 4.29 -5.96 2.86
C LYS A 31 3.26 -6.82 3.56
N VAL A 32 2.15 -7.06 2.89
CA VAL A 32 1.12 -8.01 3.34
C VAL A 32 0.92 -9.05 2.25
N LYS A 33 1.03 -10.32 2.64
CA LYS A 33 0.65 -11.45 1.80
C LYS A 33 -0.78 -11.84 2.09
N TYR A 34 -1.60 -12.09 1.08
CA TYR A 34 -2.93 -12.66 1.27
C TYR A 34 -3.32 -13.56 0.10
N ASN A 35 -4.11 -14.60 0.35
CA ASN A 35 -4.59 -15.45 -0.73
C ASN A 35 -5.84 -14.85 -1.39
N ARG A 36 -5.86 -14.92 -2.71
CA ARG A 36 -7.00 -14.53 -3.53
C ARG A 36 -7.33 -15.66 -4.50
N LYS A 37 -8.38 -16.41 -4.18
CA LYS A 37 -8.89 -17.60 -4.91
C LYS A 37 -7.85 -18.71 -5.09
N PHE A 38 -6.89 -18.53 -6.00
CA PHE A 38 -5.91 -19.54 -6.41
C PHE A 38 -4.46 -19.02 -6.37
N ARG A 39 -4.23 -17.80 -5.87
CA ARG A 39 -2.88 -17.22 -5.79
C ARG A 39 -2.66 -16.45 -4.50
N THR A 40 -1.47 -16.57 -3.95
CA THR A 40 -0.96 -15.66 -2.92
C THR A 40 -0.52 -14.37 -3.59
N ILE A 41 -1.00 -13.23 -3.09
CA ILE A 41 -0.61 -11.90 -3.55
C ILE A 41 0.20 -11.25 -2.44
N SER A 42 1.38 -10.74 -2.77
CA SER A 42 2.16 -9.86 -1.91
C SER A 42 1.97 -8.42 -2.37
N THR A 43 1.66 -7.50 -1.46
CA THR A 43 1.46 -6.09 -1.78
C THR A 43 1.92 -5.20 -0.64
N ASP A 44 2.26 -3.95 -0.93
CA ASP A 44 2.75 -3.02 0.06
C ASP A 44 1.69 -2.70 1.12
N LEU A 45 2.16 -2.54 2.35
CA LEU A 45 1.37 -2.31 3.55
C LEU A 45 1.66 -0.92 4.09
N TYR A 46 0.59 -0.17 4.34
CA TYR A 46 0.65 1.20 4.82
C TYR A 46 -0.10 1.35 6.14
N GLU A 47 0.41 2.19 7.02
CA GLU A 47 -0.21 2.63 8.26
C GLU A 47 -0.63 4.09 8.15
N LYS A 48 -1.83 4.39 8.67
CA LYS A 48 -2.26 5.76 8.94
C LYS A 48 -3.31 5.78 10.04
N ASP A 49 -3.16 6.68 11.02
CA ASP A 49 -4.09 6.87 12.14
C ASP A 49 -4.40 5.55 12.90
N GLY A 50 -3.40 4.69 13.07
CA GLY A 50 -3.51 3.37 13.71
C GLY A 50 -4.20 2.30 12.86
N LYS A 51 -4.47 2.57 11.58
CA LYS A 51 -5.15 1.64 10.66
C LYS A 51 -4.20 1.14 9.59
N LEU A 52 -4.35 -0.14 9.27
CA LEU A 52 -3.54 -0.84 8.27
C LEU A 52 -4.26 -0.96 6.93
N TYR A 53 -3.54 -0.64 5.86
CA TYR A 53 -4.02 -0.53 4.50
C TYR A 53 -3.11 -1.28 3.54
N ALA A 54 -3.66 -2.27 2.84
CA ALA A 54 -2.98 -2.98 1.77
C ALA A 54 -3.16 -2.22 0.45
N PHE A 55 -2.09 -2.03 -0.31
CA PHE A 55 -2.19 -1.53 -1.67
C PHE A 55 -3.05 -2.45 -2.55
N ARG A 56 -3.75 -1.85 -3.52
CA ARG A 56 -4.59 -2.60 -4.46
C ARG A 56 -4.37 -2.21 -5.89
N GLU A 57 -4.41 -0.92 -6.16
CA GLU A 57 -4.47 -0.41 -7.52
C GLU A 57 -4.05 1.06 -7.52
N MET A 58 -3.49 1.49 -8.64
CA MET A 58 -3.13 2.86 -8.90
C MET A 58 -3.63 3.24 -10.30
N TYR A 59 -4.35 4.37 -10.38
CA TYR A 59 -4.68 4.98 -11.65
C TYR A 59 -3.66 6.07 -11.96
N HIS A 60 -2.97 5.92 -13.08
CA HIS A 60 -1.88 6.80 -13.51
C HIS A 60 -1.88 6.96 -15.03
N TYR A 61 -1.33 8.07 -15.50
CA TYR A 61 -0.99 8.29 -16.90
C TYR A 61 0.41 8.89 -16.96
N ASN A 62 1.31 8.26 -17.71
CA ASN A 62 2.73 8.62 -17.72
C ASN A 62 3.32 8.66 -16.29
N THR A 63 3.88 9.79 -15.87
CA THR A 63 4.46 10.01 -14.52
C THR A 63 3.47 10.64 -13.53
N THR A 64 2.21 10.81 -13.92
CA THR A 64 1.18 11.40 -13.07
C THR A 64 0.32 10.29 -12.48
N VAL A 65 0.38 10.13 -11.16
CA VAL A 65 -0.58 9.34 -10.40
C VAL A 65 -1.77 10.23 -10.07
N TYR A 66 -2.99 9.78 -10.38
CA TYR A 66 -4.25 10.51 -10.11
C TYR A 66 -5.00 9.98 -8.89
N SER A 67 -4.95 8.65 -8.69
CA SER A 67 -5.54 8.05 -7.51
C SER A 67 -4.96 6.69 -7.17
N ILE A 68 -5.04 6.36 -5.88
CA ILE A 68 -4.55 5.10 -5.33
C ILE A 68 -5.68 4.46 -4.54
N LYS A 69 -5.94 3.18 -4.79
CA LYS A 69 -6.93 2.39 -4.06
C LYS A 69 -6.22 1.56 -3.00
N LEU A 70 -6.68 1.69 -1.76
CA LEU A 70 -6.21 0.94 -0.60
C LEU A 70 -7.34 0.07 -0.04
N GLY A 71 -7.00 -1.12 0.45
CA GLY A 71 -7.92 -2.03 1.13
C GLY A 71 -7.61 -2.13 2.62
N LEU A 72 -8.62 -2.02 3.48
CA LEU A 72 -8.43 -2.20 4.92
C LEU A 72 -8.04 -3.65 5.25
N VAL A 73 -6.90 -3.83 5.93
CA VAL A 73 -6.31 -5.15 6.20
C VAL A 73 -7.21 -6.03 7.05
N HIS A 74 -7.86 -5.48 8.08
CA HIS A 74 -8.81 -6.25 8.91
C HIS A 74 -10.06 -6.75 8.14
N THR A 75 -10.28 -6.27 6.90
CA THR A 75 -11.33 -6.78 6.01
C THR A 75 -10.86 -7.88 5.06
N LEU A 76 -9.57 -8.24 5.13
CA LEU A 76 -8.97 -9.42 4.51
C LEU A 76 -9.24 -10.60 5.45
N LYS A 77 -10.36 -11.30 5.25
CA LYS A 77 -10.71 -12.44 6.09
C LYS A 77 -9.63 -13.53 5.98
N GLY A 78 -9.04 -13.89 7.12
CA GLY A 78 -8.49 -15.22 7.40
C GLY A 78 -7.05 -15.53 7.03
N GLU A 79 -6.40 -14.81 6.11
CA GLU A 79 -5.09 -15.24 5.60
C GLU A 79 -4.25 -14.02 5.22
N TYR A 80 -3.77 -13.26 6.22
CA TYR A 80 -2.73 -12.28 5.95
C TYR A 80 -1.55 -12.40 6.90
N GLU A 81 -0.36 -12.33 6.32
CA GLU A 81 0.91 -12.27 7.03
C GLU A 81 1.53 -10.91 6.72
N ILE A 82 1.82 -10.14 7.77
CA ILE A 82 2.62 -8.93 7.65
C ILE A 82 4.07 -9.38 7.54
N VAL A 83 4.70 -9.06 6.42
CA VAL A 83 6.13 -9.25 6.21
C VAL A 83 6.76 -7.91 6.48
N GLU A 84 7.29 -7.75 7.70
CA GLU A 84 8.12 -6.58 8.02
C GLU A 84 9.38 -6.64 7.16
N ASP A 85 9.72 -5.52 6.52
CA ASP A 85 10.99 -5.40 5.79
C ASP A 85 12.10 -5.35 6.84
N THR A 86 12.67 -6.50 7.15
CA THR A 86 13.88 -6.61 7.98
C THR A 86 15.07 -6.21 7.13
N THR A 87 15.19 -4.92 6.82
CA THR A 87 16.51 -4.34 6.57
C THR A 87 17.23 -4.24 7.92
N SER A 88 17.58 -5.42 8.45
CA SER A 88 18.60 -5.54 9.49
C SER A 88 19.86 -4.92 8.93
N SER A 89 20.26 -3.84 9.57
CA SER A 89 21.58 -3.25 9.42
C SER A 89 22.61 -4.28 9.89
N GLU A 90 23.07 -5.16 9.00
CA GLU A 90 24.37 -5.81 9.17
C GLU A 90 25.36 -5.11 8.25
N ILE A 91 25.81 -3.95 8.71
CA ILE A 91 27.11 -3.41 8.33
C ILE A 91 28.13 -4.20 9.17
N ARG A 92 28.93 -5.04 8.52
CA ARG A 92 30.20 -5.54 9.04
C ARG A 92 31.31 -5.17 8.06
#